data_AF-A0A352DUH9-F1
#
_entry.id   AF-A0A352DUH9-F1
#
_cell.length_a   1.000
_cell.length_b   1.000
_cell.length_c   1.000
_cell.angle_alpha   90.00
_cell.angle_beta   90.00
_cell.angle_gamma   90.00
#
_symmetry.space_group_name_H-M   'P 1'
#
loop_
_entity.id
_entity.type
_entity.pdbx_description
1 polymer ?
#
loop_
_entity_poly.entity_id
_entity_poly.type
_entity_poly.pdbx_seq_one_letter_code
_entity_poly.pdbx_strand_id
1 'polypeptide(L)'
;MWNPGKTLVMGEDGGKIAEVVDADAVRQRERAEDMAAATPGARVERRTMLSQLADPDLWLAAAGQIFFSLSVGFGVILVYASYVGPRDDIVLSGLTASATNEFCEVALGGLITLPAAVAFLGVAGVAGQGTFGLGFNVLPMVFSAMPAGSLFGAMFFFVLFIAAITSSLSMLQPGIALLEEALGIGRKGSVGLLGTLTALGTGFVAWFSRDLTALDTLDFWVGTFLIFVLAMIQIVLFGWAFGIERGWEELHRGGAIRLPRFFRPIFRYVCPGFLVTIFVLWFLENVVGLGRAEPSRYVADLFEKGEPVAWLSIGVVLVVSVGLAVTIASSKRYADDEA
;
A
#
# COMPACT_ATOMS: atom_id res chain seq x y z
N MET A 1 -12.49 -4.94 -3.41
CA MET A 1 -13.55 -4.34 -2.55
C MET A 1 -13.98 -5.35 -1.48
N TRP A 2 -14.37 -4.88 -0.29
CA TRP A 2 -14.76 -5.76 0.82
C TRP A 2 -16.08 -6.46 0.52
N ASN A 3 -16.03 -7.79 0.39
CA ASN A 3 -17.20 -8.64 0.25
C ASN A 3 -17.27 -9.56 1.49
N PRO A 4 -18.23 -9.37 2.41
CA PRO A 4 -18.31 -10.16 3.63
C PRO A 4 -18.62 -11.65 3.39
N GLY A 5 -19.11 -12.02 2.20
CA GLY A 5 -19.37 -13.40 1.79
C GLY A 5 -18.85 -13.69 0.39
N LYS A 6 -17.63 -14.24 0.30
CA LYS A 6 -17.07 -14.64 -1.00
C LYS A 6 -17.53 -16.03 -1.39
N THR A 7 -17.95 -16.16 -2.65
CA THR A 7 -18.24 -17.45 -3.28
C THR A 7 -17.21 -17.65 -4.38
N LEU A 8 -16.31 -18.61 -4.16
CA LEU A 8 -15.19 -18.91 -5.03
C LEU A 8 -15.46 -20.22 -5.75
N VAL A 9 -15.03 -20.31 -7.00
CA VAL A 9 -14.91 -21.58 -7.71
C VAL A 9 -13.43 -21.93 -7.72
N MET A 10 -13.11 -23.06 -7.10
CA MET A 10 -11.76 -23.57 -6.88
C MET A 10 -11.52 -24.75 -7.82
N GLY A 11 -10.34 -24.86 -8.39
CA GLY A 11 -9.95 -25.98 -9.23
C GLY A 11 -9.58 -27.23 -8.44
N GLU A 12 -9.32 -28.31 -9.16
CA GLU A 12 -8.95 -29.60 -8.58
C GLU A 12 -7.63 -29.52 -7.79
N ASP A 13 -6.74 -28.62 -8.19
CA ASP A 13 -5.45 -28.34 -7.55
C ASP A 13 -5.56 -27.44 -6.30
N GLY A 14 -6.76 -26.95 -5.97
CA GLY A 14 -6.97 -26.01 -4.86
C GLY A 14 -6.76 -24.53 -5.22
N GLY A 15 -6.36 -24.24 -6.46
CA GLY A 15 -6.23 -22.87 -6.97
C GLY A 15 -7.58 -22.19 -7.23
N LYS A 16 -7.66 -20.88 -6.99
CA LYS A 16 -8.86 -20.07 -7.28
C LYS A 16 -9.03 -19.91 -8.80
N ILE A 17 -10.10 -20.47 -9.37
CA ILE A 17 -10.48 -20.29 -10.78
C ILE A 17 -11.19 -18.95 -10.96
N ALA A 18 -12.19 -18.67 -10.13
CA ALA A 18 -12.97 -17.45 -10.24
C ALA A 18 -13.68 -17.09 -8.94
N GLU A 19 -13.98 -15.80 -8.77
CA GLU A 19 -14.85 -15.30 -7.70
C GLU A 19 -16.18 -14.87 -8.31
N VAL A 20 -17.26 -15.53 -7.90
CA VAL A 20 -18.61 -15.21 -8.37
C VAL A 20 -19.19 -14.18 -7.43
N VAL A 21 -19.56 -13.03 -7.98
CA VAL A 21 -20.20 -11.94 -7.25
C VAL A 21 -21.50 -11.56 -7.93
N ASP A 22 -22.57 -11.47 -7.16
CA ASP A 22 -23.87 -10.98 -7.59
C ASP A 22 -24.49 -10.12 -6.49
N ALA A 23 -25.42 -9.24 -6.86
CA ALA A 23 -26.18 -8.44 -5.89
C ALA A 23 -27.12 -9.31 -5.05
N ASP A 24 -27.54 -10.45 -5.60
CA ASP A 24 -28.44 -11.40 -4.96
C ASP A 24 -27.68 -12.67 -4.54
N ALA A 25 -27.72 -12.96 -3.24
CA ALA A 25 -26.97 -14.07 -2.66
C ALA A 25 -27.45 -15.45 -3.12
N VAL A 26 -28.68 -15.59 -3.65
CA VAL A 26 -29.19 -16.84 -4.22
C VAL A 26 -28.66 -17.00 -5.65
N ARG A 27 -28.78 -15.96 -6.49
CA ARG A 27 -28.21 -15.98 -7.85
C ARG A 27 -26.70 -16.13 -7.87
N GLN A 28 -26.00 -15.57 -6.88
CA GLN A 28 -24.56 -15.76 -6.71
C GLN A 28 -24.21 -17.25 -6.50
N ARG A 29 -25.06 -17.99 -5.79
CA ARG A 29 -24.87 -19.43 -5.54
C ARG A 29 -25.12 -20.23 -6.80
N GLU A 30 -26.27 -20.02 -7.42
CA GLU A 30 -26.66 -20.73 -8.64
C GLU A 30 -25.59 -20.58 -9.72
N ARG A 31 -25.10 -19.35 -9.96
CA ARG A 31 -24.01 -19.12 -10.92
C ARG A 31 -22.69 -19.78 -10.55
N ALA A 32 -22.35 -19.84 -9.26
CA ALA A 32 -21.13 -20.50 -8.83
C ALA A 32 -21.23 -22.02 -8.99
N GLU A 33 -22.40 -22.60 -8.69
CA GLU A 33 -22.69 -24.01 -8.88
C GLU A 33 -22.70 -24.38 -10.37
N ASP A 34 -23.33 -23.56 -11.22
CA ASP A 34 -23.32 -23.72 -12.68
C ASP A 34 -21.91 -23.67 -13.25
N MET A 35 -21.08 -22.72 -12.80
CA MET A 35 -19.71 -22.57 -13.28
C MET A 35 -18.79 -23.70 -12.78
N ALA A 36 -18.99 -24.17 -11.56
CA ALA A 36 -18.31 -25.35 -11.04
C ALA A 36 -18.73 -26.63 -11.79
N ALA A 37 -20.02 -26.78 -12.11
CA ALA A 37 -20.53 -27.90 -12.89
C ALA A 37 -19.98 -27.92 -14.33
N ALA A 38 -19.72 -26.74 -14.91
CA ALA A 38 -19.12 -26.60 -16.24
C ALA A 38 -17.60 -26.85 -16.28
N THR A 39 -16.93 -26.86 -15.13
CA THR A 39 -15.46 -27.00 -15.05
C THR A 39 -15.08 -28.31 -14.36
N PRO A 40 -14.46 -29.28 -15.08
CA PRO A 40 -14.07 -30.56 -14.48
C PRO A 40 -13.21 -30.37 -13.23
N GLY A 41 -13.57 -31.04 -12.14
CA GLY A 41 -12.83 -30.99 -10.87
C GLY A 41 -13.08 -29.75 -10.00
N ALA A 42 -13.86 -28.78 -10.49
CA ALA A 42 -14.08 -27.54 -9.77
C ALA A 42 -15.05 -27.69 -8.59
N ARG A 43 -14.80 -26.96 -7.50
CA ARG A 43 -15.61 -26.96 -6.27
C ARG A 43 -15.96 -25.53 -5.88
N VAL A 44 -17.17 -25.35 -5.35
CA VAL A 44 -17.59 -24.06 -4.80
C VAL A 44 -17.12 -23.96 -3.35
N GLU A 45 -16.25 -23.00 -3.06
CA GLU A 45 -15.81 -22.66 -1.71
C GLU A 45 -16.47 -21.35 -1.26
N ARG A 46 -17.11 -21.36 -0.08
CA ARG A 46 -17.64 -20.14 0.53
C ARG A 46 -16.73 -19.69 1.65
N ARG A 47 -16.25 -18.45 1.56
CA ARG A 47 -15.55 -17.79 2.67
C ARG A 47 -16.49 -16.85 3.39
N THR A 48 -16.66 -17.11 4.68
CA THR A 48 -17.37 -16.23 5.61
C THR A 48 -16.52 -15.01 5.97
N MET A 49 -17.14 -13.99 6.56
CA MET A 49 -16.44 -12.81 7.06
C MET A 49 -15.33 -13.18 8.06
N LEU A 50 -15.60 -14.10 8.99
CA LEU A 50 -14.62 -14.52 10.01
C LEU A 50 -13.43 -15.25 9.38
N SER A 51 -13.68 -16.12 8.39
CA SER A 51 -12.58 -16.79 7.66
C SER A 51 -11.75 -15.80 6.84
N GLN A 52 -12.35 -14.70 6.35
CA GLN A 52 -11.60 -13.66 5.64
C GLN A 52 -10.79 -12.78 6.60
N LEU A 53 -11.32 -12.49 7.80
CA LEU A 53 -10.59 -11.77 8.84
C LEU A 53 -9.45 -12.59 9.45
N ALA A 54 -9.45 -13.92 9.27
CA ALA A 54 -8.35 -14.78 9.65
C ALA A 54 -7.19 -14.75 8.63
N ASP A 55 -7.40 -14.22 7.42
CA ASP A 55 -6.41 -14.18 6.34
C ASP A 55 -5.35 -13.09 6.60
N PRO A 56 -4.07 -13.43 6.82
CA PRO A 56 -3.02 -12.46 7.06
C PRO A 56 -2.72 -11.55 5.86
N ASP A 57 -2.95 -12.03 4.62
CA ASP A 57 -2.74 -11.22 3.41
C ASP A 57 -3.69 -10.01 3.40
N LEU A 58 -4.92 -10.19 3.90
CA LEU A 58 -5.90 -9.12 4.02
C LEU A 58 -5.38 -8.00 4.93
N TRP A 59 -4.82 -8.37 6.08
CA TRP A 59 -4.32 -7.39 7.05
C TRP A 59 -3.03 -6.72 6.58
N LEU A 60 -2.15 -7.45 5.90
CA LEU A 60 -0.97 -6.88 5.26
C LEU A 60 -1.37 -5.85 4.19
N ALA A 61 -2.31 -6.20 3.30
CA ALA A 61 -2.80 -5.29 2.27
C ALA A 61 -3.51 -4.06 2.87
N ALA A 62 -4.32 -4.24 3.91
CA ALA A 62 -5.00 -3.14 4.59
C ALA A 62 -4.01 -2.20 5.29
N ALA A 63 -3.00 -2.74 5.98
CA ALA A 63 -1.97 -1.94 6.62
C ALA A 63 -1.10 -1.21 5.58
N GLY A 64 -0.71 -1.89 4.50
CA GLY A 64 0.03 -1.27 3.40
C GLY A 64 -0.72 -0.11 2.76
N GLN A 65 -2.02 -0.25 2.50
CA GLN A 65 -2.86 0.83 1.98
C GLN A 65 -2.88 2.05 2.91
N ILE A 66 -3.09 1.84 4.22
CA ILE A 66 -3.11 2.95 5.21
C ILE A 66 -1.73 3.61 5.32
N PHE A 67 -0.65 2.82 5.34
CA PHE A 67 0.71 3.35 5.43
C PHE A 67 1.10 4.14 4.18
N PHE A 68 0.75 3.64 3.00
CA PHE A 68 0.95 4.35 1.74
C PHE A 68 0.18 5.66 1.72
N SER A 69 -1.12 5.62 2.06
CA SER A 69 -1.98 6.79 2.12
C SER A 69 -1.47 7.87 3.08
N LEU A 70 -1.10 7.50 4.31
CA LEU A 70 -0.65 8.43 5.34
C LEU A 70 0.85 8.76 5.27
N SER A 71 1.56 8.26 4.26
CA SER A 71 2.99 8.47 4.10
C SER A 71 3.89 7.92 5.23
N VAL A 72 3.44 6.83 5.87
CA VAL A 72 4.10 6.17 7.00
C VAL A 72 4.99 5.02 6.52
N GLY A 73 6.16 4.83 7.14
CA GLY A 73 7.08 3.72 6.84
C GLY A 73 8.23 4.09 5.89
N PHE A 74 8.01 5.01 4.95
CA PHE A 74 9.02 5.43 3.95
C PHE A 74 9.74 6.75 4.26
N GLY A 75 9.57 7.28 5.48
CA GLY A 75 10.38 8.40 5.99
C GLY A 75 9.93 9.80 5.56
N VAL A 76 8.89 9.92 4.72
CA VAL A 76 8.34 11.23 4.29
C VAL A 76 7.92 12.08 5.48
N ILE A 77 7.12 11.51 6.38
CA ILE A 77 6.67 12.23 7.58
C ILE A 77 7.84 12.57 8.52
N LEU A 78 8.87 11.74 8.61
CA LEU A 78 10.07 12.06 9.40
C LEU A 78 10.82 13.27 8.83
N VAL A 79 10.96 13.33 7.50
CA VAL A 79 11.61 14.47 6.84
C VAL A 79 10.78 15.74 7.04
N TYR A 80 9.46 15.69 6.93
CA TYR A 80 8.62 16.86 7.21
C TYR A 80 8.61 17.26 8.69
N ALA A 81 8.62 16.29 9.60
CA ALA A 81 8.71 16.55 11.03
C ALA A 81 10.04 17.21 11.42
N SER A 82 11.11 17.04 10.63
CA SER A 82 12.39 17.72 10.89
C SER A 82 12.33 19.24 10.73
N TYR A 83 11.32 19.77 10.02
CA TYR A 83 11.09 21.21 9.87
C TYR A 83 10.14 21.78 10.95
N VAL A 84 9.56 20.93 11.81
CA VAL A 84 8.64 21.33 12.87
C VAL A 84 9.41 21.88 14.07
N GLY A 85 8.92 22.97 14.67
CA GLY A 85 9.55 23.60 15.82
C GLY A 85 9.37 22.79 17.11
N PRO A 86 10.26 22.94 18.12
CA PRO A 86 10.19 22.17 19.37
C PRO A 86 8.95 22.40 20.26
N ARG A 87 8.07 23.35 19.89
CA ARG A 87 6.85 23.70 20.64
C ARG A 87 5.60 23.67 19.76
N ASP A 88 5.71 23.20 18.53
CA ASP A 88 4.55 23.06 17.65
C ASP A 88 3.75 21.82 18.06
N ASP A 89 2.42 21.91 17.98
CA ASP A 89 1.54 20.81 18.36
C ASP A 89 1.53 19.72 17.29
N ILE A 90 2.31 18.66 17.52
CA ILE A 90 2.37 17.50 16.64
C ILE A 90 1.16 16.56 16.79
N VAL A 91 0.47 16.58 17.94
CA VAL A 91 -0.71 15.72 18.18
C VAL A 91 -1.90 16.23 17.38
N LEU A 92 -2.20 17.51 17.49
CA LEU A 92 -3.26 18.15 16.74
C LEU A 92 -2.97 18.08 15.24
N SER A 93 -1.75 18.42 14.83
CA SER A 93 -1.36 18.39 13.41
C SER A 93 -1.45 16.99 12.83
N GLY A 94 -0.92 15.97 13.54
CA GLY A 94 -1.01 14.58 13.11
C GLY A 94 -2.46 14.08 13.03
N LEU A 95 -3.26 14.31 14.07
CA LEU A 95 -4.65 13.87 14.11
C LEU A 95 -5.50 14.52 13.01
N THR A 96 -5.37 15.84 12.83
CA THR A 96 -6.14 16.58 11.81
C THR A 96 -5.72 16.20 10.39
N ALA A 97 -4.42 16.03 10.15
CA ALA A 97 -3.92 15.59 8.85
C ALA A 97 -4.45 14.18 8.51
N SER A 98 -4.30 13.21 9.41
CA SER A 98 -4.80 11.86 9.20
C SER A 98 -6.32 11.81 9.05
N ALA A 99 -7.07 12.50 9.92
CA ALA A 99 -8.54 12.50 9.85
C ALA A 99 -9.06 13.15 8.55
N THR A 100 -8.43 14.25 8.11
CA THR A 100 -8.81 14.92 6.86
C THR A 100 -8.49 14.06 5.65
N ASN A 101 -7.32 13.39 5.67
CA ASN A 101 -6.92 12.47 4.61
C ASN A 101 -7.91 11.31 4.46
N GLU A 102 -8.21 10.60 5.55
CA GLU A 102 -9.15 9.48 5.56
C GLU A 102 -10.57 9.91 5.17
N PHE A 103 -11.02 11.08 5.61
CA PHE A 103 -12.32 11.61 5.22
C PHE A 103 -12.39 11.86 3.71
N CYS A 104 -11.36 12.47 3.12
CA CYS A 104 -11.32 12.74 1.68
C CYS A 104 -11.14 11.47 0.85
N GLU A 105 -10.16 10.62 1.19
CA GLU A 105 -9.83 9.42 0.42
C GLU A 105 -10.91 8.35 0.57
N VAL A 106 -11.21 7.95 1.81
CA VAL A 106 -12.08 6.80 2.06
C VAL A 106 -13.54 7.18 1.98
N ALA A 107 -13.95 8.27 2.65
CA ALA A 107 -15.36 8.64 2.66
C ALA A 107 -15.77 9.27 1.32
N LEU A 108 -15.15 10.37 0.88
CA LEU A 108 -15.54 11.04 -0.37
C LEU A 108 -15.14 10.22 -1.60
N GLY A 109 -13.91 9.72 -1.67
CA GLY A 109 -13.44 8.88 -2.78
C GLY A 109 -14.26 7.60 -2.95
N GLY A 110 -14.56 6.92 -1.84
CA GLY A 110 -15.45 5.75 -1.84
C GLY A 110 -16.88 6.08 -2.27
N LEU A 111 -17.46 7.18 -1.78
CA LEU A 111 -18.81 7.62 -2.16
C LEU A 111 -18.92 8.05 -3.62
N ILE A 112 -17.84 8.54 -4.23
CA ILE A 112 -17.84 8.91 -5.65
C ILE A 112 -17.68 7.66 -6.53
N THR A 113 -16.71 6.80 -6.21
CA THR A 113 -16.32 5.70 -7.09
C THR A 113 -17.24 4.50 -6.99
N LEU A 114 -17.65 4.09 -5.78
CA LEU A 114 -18.42 2.85 -5.58
C LEU A 114 -19.84 2.92 -6.17
N PRO A 115 -20.65 3.98 -5.93
CA PRO A 115 -21.98 4.06 -6.51
C PRO A 115 -21.94 4.16 -8.03
N ALA A 116 -20.99 4.92 -8.58
CA ALA A 116 -20.75 4.99 -10.00
C ALA A 116 -20.40 3.61 -10.58
N ALA A 117 -19.48 2.89 -9.94
CA ALA A 117 -19.07 1.57 -10.38
C ALA A 117 -20.26 0.60 -10.38
N VAL A 118 -21.05 0.57 -9.31
CA VAL A 118 -22.22 -0.32 -9.23
C VAL A 118 -23.30 0.07 -10.26
N ALA A 119 -23.51 1.36 -10.49
CA ALA A 119 -24.51 1.83 -11.46
C ALA A 119 -24.14 1.48 -12.92
N PHE A 120 -22.86 1.58 -13.29
CA PHE A 120 -22.42 1.39 -14.67
C PHE A 120 -21.91 -0.03 -15.00
N LEU A 121 -21.30 -0.73 -14.02
CA LEU A 121 -20.77 -2.09 -14.22
C LEU A 121 -21.62 -3.18 -13.57
N GLY A 122 -22.54 -2.83 -12.67
CA GLY A 122 -23.22 -3.79 -11.80
C GLY A 122 -22.27 -4.40 -10.76
N VAL A 123 -22.82 -5.03 -9.72
CA VAL A 123 -22.02 -5.57 -8.60
C VAL A 123 -20.96 -6.58 -9.07
N ALA A 124 -21.29 -7.41 -10.06
CA ALA A 124 -20.37 -8.38 -10.65
C ALA A 124 -19.19 -7.72 -11.39
N GLY A 125 -19.45 -6.67 -12.17
CA GLY A 125 -18.40 -5.97 -12.92
C GLY A 125 -17.48 -5.14 -12.03
N VAL A 126 -17.97 -4.70 -10.87
CA VAL A 126 -17.18 -3.97 -9.86
C VAL A 126 -16.23 -4.89 -9.11
N ALA A 127 -16.65 -6.11 -8.77
CA ALA A 127 -15.87 -7.02 -7.94
C ALA A 127 -14.54 -7.47 -8.57
N GLY A 128 -14.44 -7.45 -9.90
CA GLY A 128 -13.23 -7.79 -10.64
C GLY A 128 -12.30 -6.59 -10.94
N GLN A 129 -12.69 -5.37 -10.57
CA GLN A 129 -11.89 -4.16 -10.87
C GLN A 129 -11.03 -3.76 -9.67
N GLY A 130 -9.74 -3.56 -9.91
CA GLY A 130 -8.86 -2.86 -8.98
C GLY A 130 -9.13 -1.35 -8.98
N THR A 131 -8.48 -0.61 -8.08
CA THR A 131 -8.61 0.85 -7.95
C THR A 131 -8.33 1.58 -9.26
N PHE A 132 -7.34 1.10 -10.02
CA PHE A 132 -7.02 1.59 -11.37
C PHE A 132 -8.20 1.41 -12.34
N GLY A 133 -8.81 0.23 -12.36
CA GLY A 133 -9.96 -0.07 -13.21
C GLY A 133 -11.19 0.78 -12.87
N LEU A 134 -11.42 1.04 -11.59
CA LEU A 134 -12.49 1.96 -11.16
C LEU A 134 -12.23 3.39 -11.63
N GLY A 135 -10.99 3.90 -11.48
CA GLY A 135 -10.65 5.26 -11.89
C GLY A 135 -10.66 5.48 -13.41
N PHE A 136 -10.12 4.52 -14.17
CA PHE A 136 -9.84 4.69 -15.61
C PHE A 136 -10.80 3.97 -16.55
N ASN A 137 -11.65 3.05 -16.06
CA ASN A 137 -12.72 2.46 -16.87
C ASN A 137 -14.08 3.03 -16.48
N VAL A 138 -14.42 3.05 -15.19
CA VAL A 138 -15.77 3.46 -14.73
C VAL A 138 -16.00 4.95 -14.90
N LEU A 139 -15.11 5.79 -14.39
CA LEU A 139 -15.35 7.24 -14.39
C LEU A 139 -15.49 7.83 -15.80
N PRO A 140 -14.72 7.39 -16.83
CA PRO A 140 -14.99 7.80 -18.21
C PRO A 140 -16.40 7.45 -18.71
N MET A 141 -16.95 6.29 -18.32
CA MET A 141 -18.33 5.92 -18.66
C MET A 141 -19.36 6.81 -17.95
N VAL A 142 -19.08 7.21 -16.72
CA VAL A 142 -19.92 8.17 -15.99
C VAL A 142 -19.93 9.51 -16.73
N PHE A 143 -18.75 10.02 -17.08
CA PHE A 143 -18.65 11.30 -17.77
C PHE A 143 -19.31 11.25 -19.15
N SER A 144 -19.17 10.16 -19.91
CA SER A 144 -19.81 10.06 -21.24
C SER A 144 -21.35 10.09 -21.18
N ALA A 145 -21.95 9.66 -20.06
CA ALA A 145 -23.39 9.72 -19.84
C ALA A 145 -23.88 11.09 -19.32
N MET A 146 -22.98 11.98 -18.89
CA MET A 146 -23.31 13.30 -18.36
C MET A 146 -23.40 14.36 -19.46
N PRO A 147 -24.33 15.32 -19.35
CA PRO A 147 -24.27 16.55 -20.14
C PRO A 147 -22.95 17.28 -19.90
N ALA A 148 -22.30 17.74 -20.98
CA ALA A 148 -20.94 18.31 -20.92
C ALA A 148 -19.88 17.39 -20.30
N GLY A 149 -20.05 16.06 -20.45
CA GLY A 149 -19.15 15.03 -19.94
C GLY A 149 -17.67 15.23 -20.21
N SER A 150 -17.31 15.69 -21.42
CA SER A 150 -15.92 15.96 -21.79
C SER A 150 -15.29 17.07 -20.95
N LEU A 151 -16.05 18.11 -20.57
CA LEU A 151 -15.58 19.19 -19.71
C LEU A 151 -15.33 18.67 -18.29
N PHE A 152 -16.32 17.98 -17.71
CA PHE A 152 -16.19 17.43 -16.35
C PHE A 152 -15.12 16.34 -16.25
N GLY A 153 -15.01 15.48 -17.27
CA GLY A 153 -13.95 14.49 -17.36
C GLY A 153 -12.57 15.15 -17.45
N ALA A 154 -12.40 16.17 -18.29
CA ALA A 154 -11.15 16.92 -18.37
C ALA A 154 -10.79 17.57 -17.03
N MET A 155 -11.74 18.21 -16.34
CA MET A 155 -11.52 18.80 -15.02
C MET A 155 -11.14 17.75 -13.98
N PHE A 156 -11.84 16.61 -13.96
CA PHE A 156 -11.59 15.54 -13.01
C PHE A 156 -10.19 14.94 -13.18
N PHE A 157 -9.83 14.55 -14.41
CA PHE A 157 -8.50 13.98 -14.68
C PHE A 157 -7.38 15.02 -14.51
N PHE A 158 -7.67 16.30 -14.73
CA PHE A 158 -6.72 17.36 -14.42
C PHE A 158 -6.46 17.48 -12.91
N VAL A 159 -7.50 17.44 -12.08
CA VAL A 159 -7.34 17.42 -10.61
C VAL A 159 -6.62 16.15 -10.16
N LEU A 160 -6.96 14.98 -10.72
CA LEU A 160 -6.28 13.71 -10.44
C LEU A 160 -4.78 13.79 -10.79
N PHE A 161 -4.44 14.44 -11.91
CA PHE A 161 -3.06 14.67 -12.32
C PHE A 161 -2.30 15.57 -11.34
N ILE A 162 -2.91 16.68 -10.90
CA ILE A 162 -2.30 17.55 -9.89
C ILE A 162 -2.09 16.80 -8.57
N ALA A 163 -3.08 16.00 -8.14
CA ALA A 163 -2.97 15.18 -6.93
C ALA A 163 -1.83 14.15 -7.02
N ALA A 164 -1.66 13.50 -8.17
CA ALA A 164 -0.56 12.57 -8.40
C ALA A 164 0.82 13.27 -8.35
N ILE A 165 0.93 14.48 -8.91
CA ILE A 165 2.17 15.27 -8.85
C ILE A 165 2.52 15.66 -7.42
N THR A 166 1.56 16.18 -6.64
CA THR A 166 1.84 16.64 -5.27
C THR A 166 2.31 15.49 -4.38
N SER A 167 1.69 14.31 -4.50
CA SER A 167 2.13 13.10 -3.79
C SER A 167 3.54 12.67 -4.24
N SER A 168 3.80 12.65 -5.55
CA SER A 168 5.10 12.25 -6.09
C SER A 168 6.24 13.15 -5.61
N LEU A 169 6.01 14.48 -5.56
CA LEU A 169 6.99 15.43 -5.05
C LEU A 169 7.31 15.18 -3.57
N SER A 170 6.31 14.83 -2.78
CA SER A 170 6.48 14.50 -1.36
C SER A 170 7.30 13.22 -1.16
N MET A 171 7.00 12.18 -1.93
CA MET A 171 7.70 10.89 -1.86
C MET A 171 9.18 10.96 -2.30
N LEU A 172 9.54 11.93 -3.16
CA LEU A 172 10.93 12.14 -3.56
C LEU A 172 11.76 12.82 -2.47
N GLN A 173 11.14 13.53 -1.53
CA GLN A 173 11.83 14.37 -0.55
C GLN A 173 12.82 13.58 0.34
N PRO A 174 12.48 12.40 0.88
CA PRO A 174 13.45 11.58 1.63
C PRO A 174 14.65 11.15 0.80
N GLY A 175 14.43 10.79 -0.47
CA GLY A 175 15.52 10.44 -1.38
C GLY A 175 16.44 11.63 -1.66
N ILE A 176 15.87 12.82 -1.84
CA ILE A 176 16.64 14.06 -2.06
C ILE A 176 17.48 14.38 -0.82
N ALA A 177 16.87 14.34 0.37
CA ALA A 177 17.55 14.61 1.63
C ALA A 177 18.72 13.62 1.86
N LEU A 178 18.47 12.33 1.63
CA LEU A 178 19.50 11.30 1.76
C LEU A 178 20.68 11.53 0.82
N LEU A 179 20.45 11.83 -0.46
CA LEU A 179 21.53 12.07 -1.42
C LEU A 179 22.27 13.37 -1.12
N GLU A 180 21.56 14.41 -0.68
CA GLU A 180 22.16 15.69 -0.32
C GLU A 180 23.09 15.55 0.89
N GLU A 181 22.67 14.82 1.91
CA GLU A 181 23.46 14.54 3.12
C GLU A 181 24.60 13.56 2.85
N ALA A 182 24.33 12.45 2.15
CA ALA A 182 25.29 11.39 1.98
C ALA A 182 26.41 11.74 0.98
N LEU A 183 26.06 12.37 -0.15
CA LEU A 183 27.01 12.65 -1.25
C LEU A 183 27.53 14.09 -1.24
N GLY A 184 26.89 15.03 -0.53
CA GLY A 184 27.32 16.42 -0.47
C GLY A 184 27.24 17.18 -1.81
N ILE A 185 26.53 16.64 -2.81
CA ILE A 185 26.40 17.21 -4.16
C ILE A 185 25.41 18.39 -4.25
N GLY A 186 24.86 18.80 -3.10
CA GLY A 186 23.83 19.85 -2.98
C GLY A 186 22.47 19.46 -3.58
N ARG A 187 21.45 20.26 -3.27
CA ARG A 187 20.07 19.99 -3.69
C ARG A 187 19.88 19.79 -5.20
N LYS A 188 20.49 20.63 -6.05
CA LYS A 188 20.33 20.52 -7.52
C LYS A 188 20.92 19.22 -8.08
N GLY A 189 22.09 18.81 -7.58
CA GLY A 189 22.72 17.55 -7.96
C GLY A 189 21.87 16.35 -7.50
N SER A 190 21.38 16.41 -6.26
CA SER A 190 20.54 15.36 -5.66
C SER A 190 19.22 15.17 -6.40
N VAL A 191 18.55 16.27 -6.77
CA VAL A 191 17.32 16.23 -7.60
C VAL A 191 17.60 15.67 -8.98
N GLY A 192 18.70 16.08 -9.63
CA GLY A 192 19.08 15.56 -10.96
C GLY A 192 19.39 14.07 -10.94
N LEU A 193 20.13 13.60 -9.94
CA LEU A 193 20.48 12.19 -9.75
C LEU A 193 19.22 11.36 -9.45
N LEU A 194 18.43 11.74 -8.45
CA LEU A 194 17.21 11.03 -8.10
C LEU A 194 16.20 11.03 -9.24
N GLY A 195 16.06 12.16 -9.93
CA GLY A 195 15.20 12.28 -11.12
C GLY A 195 15.64 11.33 -12.23
N THR A 196 16.95 11.18 -12.45
CA THR A 196 17.49 10.23 -13.44
C THR A 196 17.21 8.78 -13.03
N LEU A 197 17.44 8.43 -11.75
CA LEU A 197 17.13 7.09 -11.22
C LEU A 197 15.64 6.77 -11.34
N THR A 198 14.77 7.74 -11.01
CA THR A 198 13.32 7.59 -11.12
C THR A 198 12.89 7.44 -12.57
N ALA A 199 13.46 8.22 -13.51
CA ALA A 199 13.17 8.10 -14.93
C ALA A 199 13.57 6.73 -15.50
N LEU A 200 14.72 6.19 -15.09
CA LEU A 200 15.16 4.83 -15.44
C LEU A 200 14.18 3.78 -14.88
N GLY A 201 13.77 3.92 -13.62
CA GLY A 201 12.76 3.05 -13.01
C GLY A 201 11.40 3.09 -13.74
N THR A 202 10.93 4.30 -14.10
CA THR A 202 9.70 4.46 -14.90
C THR A 202 9.85 3.82 -16.28
N GLY A 203 11.00 3.97 -16.94
CA GLY A 203 11.29 3.34 -18.22
C GLY A 203 11.26 1.81 -18.14
N PHE A 204 11.82 1.25 -17.06
CA PHE A 204 11.74 -0.17 -16.76
C PHE A 204 10.29 -0.65 -16.63
N VAL A 205 9.50 0.01 -15.79
CA VAL A 205 8.09 -0.35 -15.59
C VAL A 205 7.32 -0.26 -16.91
N ALA A 206 7.46 0.85 -17.65
CA ALA A 206 6.76 1.04 -18.92
C ALA A 206 7.09 -0.04 -19.97
N TRP A 207 8.35 -0.52 -20.00
CA TRP A 207 8.79 -1.54 -20.94
C TRP A 207 8.34 -2.95 -20.57
N PHE A 208 8.37 -3.29 -19.28
CA PHE A 208 8.06 -4.64 -18.79
C PHE A 208 6.63 -4.81 -18.26
N SER A 209 5.77 -3.78 -18.35
CA SER A 209 4.36 -3.82 -17.89
C SER A 209 3.39 -4.58 -18.81
N ARG A 210 3.84 -5.61 -19.54
CA ARG A 210 2.88 -6.49 -20.23
C ARG A 210 1.96 -7.09 -19.17
N ASP A 211 0.65 -6.86 -19.31
CA ASP A 211 -0.39 -7.25 -18.34
C ASP A 211 -0.20 -6.67 -16.92
N LEU A 212 0.47 -5.51 -16.80
CA LEU A 212 0.79 -4.82 -15.54
C LEU A 212 1.70 -5.58 -14.57
N THR A 213 2.33 -6.69 -14.99
CA THR A 213 3.09 -7.57 -14.08
C THR A 213 4.22 -6.86 -13.33
N ALA A 214 5.04 -6.06 -14.04
CA ALA A 214 6.12 -5.30 -13.42
C ALA A 214 5.60 -4.25 -12.42
N LEU A 215 4.52 -3.54 -12.80
CA LEU A 215 3.90 -2.54 -11.95
C LEU A 215 3.32 -3.17 -10.68
N ASP A 216 2.50 -4.21 -10.82
CA ASP A 216 1.87 -4.92 -9.70
C ASP A 216 2.91 -5.54 -8.76
N THR A 217 4.01 -6.07 -9.31
CA THR A 217 5.11 -6.64 -8.51
C THR A 217 5.78 -5.56 -7.67
N LEU A 218 6.17 -4.44 -8.27
CA LEU A 218 6.81 -3.36 -7.53
C LEU A 218 5.84 -2.70 -6.53
N ASP A 219 4.57 -2.53 -6.90
CA ASP A 219 3.54 -1.97 -6.04
C ASP A 219 3.32 -2.83 -4.79
N PHE A 220 3.28 -4.16 -4.93
CA PHE A 220 3.19 -5.05 -3.78
C PHE A 220 4.49 -5.05 -2.97
N TRP A 221 5.64 -5.37 -3.57
CA TRP A 221 6.87 -5.58 -2.81
C TRP A 221 7.42 -4.30 -2.19
N VAL A 222 7.33 -3.17 -2.90
CA VAL A 222 7.81 -1.87 -2.42
C VAL A 222 6.68 -1.09 -1.75
N GLY A 223 5.57 -0.89 -2.45
CA GLY A 223 4.43 -0.07 -2.02
C GLY A 223 3.62 -0.64 -0.85
N THR A 224 3.69 -1.95 -0.61
CA THR A 224 2.96 -2.62 0.48
C THR A 224 3.93 -3.28 1.47
N PHE A 225 4.70 -4.27 1.02
CA PHE A 225 5.47 -5.15 1.90
C PHE A 225 6.66 -4.44 2.58
N LEU A 226 7.56 -3.81 1.81
CA LEU A 226 8.72 -3.12 2.38
C LEU A 226 8.32 -1.95 3.28
N ILE A 227 7.30 -1.19 2.89
CA ILE A 227 6.74 -0.11 3.72
C ILE A 227 6.22 -0.66 5.05
N PHE A 228 5.49 -1.77 5.01
CA PHE A 228 5.01 -2.43 6.23
C PHE A 228 6.17 -2.85 7.15
N VAL A 229 7.19 -3.50 6.59
CA VAL A 229 8.36 -3.96 7.35
C VAL A 229 9.11 -2.76 7.97
N LEU A 230 9.31 -1.69 7.21
CA LEU A 230 9.97 -0.48 7.70
C LEU A 230 9.15 0.22 8.80
N ALA A 231 7.82 0.33 8.63
CA ALA A 231 6.94 0.87 9.66
C ALA A 231 6.95 0.02 10.94
N MET A 232 6.98 -1.31 10.81
CA MET A 232 7.13 -2.24 11.93
C MET A 232 8.46 -2.02 12.67
N ILE A 233 9.57 -1.89 11.95
CA ILE A 233 10.87 -1.59 12.56
C ILE A 233 10.83 -0.24 13.26
N GLN A 234 10.30 0.80 12.61
CA GLN A 234 10.19 2.15 13.18
C GLN A 234 9.40 2.18 14.49
N ILE A 235 8.25 1.50 14.57
CA ILE A 235 7.45 1.49 15.79
C ILE A 235 8.12 0.70 16.93
N VAL A 236 8.86 -0.36 16.61
CA VAL A 236 9.67 -1.11 17.59
C VAL A 236 10.84 -0.26 18.09
N LEU A 237 11.53 0.46 17.21
CA LEU A 237 12.57 1.39 17.63
C LEU A 237 12.00 2.51 18.49
N PHE A 238 10.85 3.06 18.13
CA PHE A 238 10.19 4.10 18.92
C PHE A 238 9.78 3.60 20.32
N GLY A 239 9.16 2.42 20.41
CA GLY A 239 8.66 1.88 21.67
C GLY A 239 9.74 1.49 22.67
N TRP A 240 10.89 0.95 22.19
CA TRP A 240 11.93 0.36 23.04
C TRP A 240 13.29 1.05 22.96
N ALA A 241 13.78 1.43 21.76
CA ALA A 241 15.11 2.03 21.61
C ALA A 241 15.11 3.52 21.95
N PHE A 242 14.20 4.30 21.36
CA PHE A 242 13.98 5.69 21.75
C PHE A 242 13.32 5.78 23.13
N GLY A 243 12.39 4.85 23.39
CA GLY A 243 11.70 4.69 24.66
C GLY A 243 10.40 5.49 24.71
N ILE A 244 9.31 4.81 25.05
CA ILE A 244 7.97 5.42 25.05
C ILE A 244 7.86 6.62 26.00
N GLU A 245 8.64 6.69 27.08
CA GLU A 245 8.60 7.82 28.03
C GLU A 245 9.06 9.12 27.39
N ARG A 246 10.20 9.05 26.69
CA ARG A 246 10.78 10.19 25.97
C ARG A 246 9.84 10.62 24.84
N GLY A 247 9.29 9.64 24.11
CA GLY A 247 8.28 9.88 23.09
C GLY A 247 7.04 10.57 23.66
N TRP A 248 6.56 10.13 24.82
CA TRP A 248 5.38 10.69 25.48
C TRP A 248 5.60 12.13 25.96
N GLU A 249 6.79 12.45 26.46
CA GLU A 249 7.17 13.81 26.85
C GLU A 249 7.26 14.73 25.63
N GLU A 250 7.90 14.29 24.55
CA GLU A 250 8.03 15.07 23.31
C GLU A 250 6.65 15.31 22.67
N LEU A 251 5.79 14.29 22.68
CA LEU A 251 4.42 14.35 22.15
C LEU A 251 3.55 15.42 22.84
N HIS A 252 3.81 15.71 24.12
CA HIS A 252 3.07 16.72 24.87
C HIS A 252 3.81 18.06 24.96
N ARG A 253 5.02 18.16 24.41
CA ARG A 253 5.78 19.40 24.38
C ARG A 253 5.13 20.35 23.37
N GLY A 254 4.54 21.43 23.86
CA GLY A 254 3.83 22.40 23.00
C GLY A 254 2.42 21.96 22.58
N GLY A 255 1.93 20.82 23.06
CA GLY A 255 0.61 20.30 22.69
C GLY A 255 -0.56 21.11 23.25
N ALA A 256 -1.43 21.60 22.37
CA ALA A 256 -2.76 22.09 22.69
C ALA A 256 -3.71 20.93 23.01
N ILE A 257 -3.54 19.78 22.35
CA ILE A 257 -4.23 18.53 22.69
C ILE A 257 -3.32 17.63 23.51
N ARG A 258 -3.85 17.06 24.60
CA ARG A 258 -3.16 16.03 25.39
C ARG A 258 -3.80 14.68 25.18
N LEU A 259 -3.00 13.69 24.80
CA LEU A 259 -3.47 12.33 24.58
C LEU A 259 -3.79 11.65 25.93
N PRO A 260 -4.93 10.94 26.00
CA PRO A 260 -5.24 10.10 27.15
C PRO A 260 -4.14 9.06 27.41
N ARG A 261 -3.82 8.81 28.68
CA ARG A 261 -2.72 7.90 29.09
C ARG A 261 -2.86 6.47 28.58
N PHE A 262 -4.06 6.03 28.20
CA PHE A 262 -4.26 4.68 27.64
C PHE A 262 -3.63 4.50 26.25
N PHE A 263 -3.29 5.57 25.53
CA PHE A 263 -2.55 5.47 24.25
C PHE A 263 -1.09 5.05 24.44
N ARG A 264 -0.52 5.27 25.63
CA ARG A 264 0.86 4.88 25.94
C ARG A 264 1.11 3.36 25.80
N PRO A 265 0.33 2.46 26.42
CA PRO A 265 0.47 1.02 26.19
C PRO A 265 0.07 0.60 24.77
N ILE A 266 -0.79 1.36 24.08
CA ILE A 266 -1.14 1.09 22.68
C ILE A 266 0.11 1.24 21.80
N PHE A 267 0.80 2.37 21.90
CA PHE A 267 2.02 2.62 21.12
C PHE A 267 3.16 1.66 21.46
N ARG A 268 3.31 1.29 22.75
CA ARG A 268 4.40 0.42 23.18
C ARG A 268 4.16 -1.07 22.90
N TYR A 269 2.93 -1.56 23.01
CA TYR A 269 2.67 -3.00 22.96
C TYR A 269 1.66 -3.40 21.89
N VAL A 270 0.55 -2.68 21.76
CA VAL A 270 -0.53 -3.07 20.84
C VAL A 270 -0.12 -2.86 19.39
N CYS A 271 0.36 -1.68 19.01
CA CYS A 271 0.75 -1.39 17.63
C CYS A 271 1.90 -2.31 17.15
N PRO A 272 3.03 -2.43 17.88
CA PRO A 272 4.11 -3.32 17.47
C PRO A 272 3.67 -4.80 17.47
N GLY A 273 2.93 -5.23 18.51
CA GLY A 273 2.45 -6.60 18.61
C GLY A 273 1.53 -6.97 17.45
N PHE A 274 0.66 -6.06 17.02
CA PHE A 274 -0.23 -6.26 15.88
C PHE A 274 0.55 -6.40 14.57
N LEU A 275 1.51 -5.50 14.29
CA LEU A 275 2.31 -5.55 13.07
C LEU A 275 3.20 -6.80 13.02
N VAL A 276 3.83 -7.15 14.14
CA VAL A 276 4.65 -8.38 14.24
C VAL A 276 3.79 -9.62 14.04
N THR A 277 2.58 -9.65 14.61
CA THR A 277 1.66 -10.79 14.45
C THR A 277 1.25 -10.96 12.99
N ILE A 278 0.86 -9.88 12.31
CA ILE A 278 0.54 -9.92 10.88
C ILE A 278 1.73 -10.43 10.08
N PHE A 279 2.93 -9.88 10.32
CA PHE A 279 4.14 -10.29 9.61
C PHE A 279 4.46 -11.78 9.81
N VAL A 280 4.41 -12.27 11.05
CA VAL A 280 4.72 -13.66 11.37
C VAL A 280 3.69 -14.60 10.76
N LEU A 281 2.40 -14.31 10.89
CA LEU A 281 1.34 -15.13 10.29
C LEU A 281 1.46 -15.15 8.76
N TRP A 282 1.66 -13.98 8.16
CA TRP A 282 1.89 -13.86 6.71
C TRP A 282 3.10 -14.69 6.26
N PHE A 283 4.22 -14.59 6.98
CA PHE A 283 5.45 -15.34 6.67
C PHE A 283 5.25 -16.86 6.82
N LEU A 284 4.56 -17.30 7.88
CA LEU A 284 4.28 -18.73 8.09
C LEU A 284 3.39 -19.30 6.99
N GLU A 285 2.34 -18.59 6.58
CA GLU A 285 1.45 -19.06 5.53
C GLU A 285 2.11 -19.01 4.14
N ASN A 286 2.78 -17.92 3.80
CA ASN A 286 3.26 -17.67 2.45
C ASN A 286 4.64 -18.26 2.17
N VAL A 287 5.54 -18.30 3.16
CA VAL A 287 6.93 -18.74 2.97
C VAL A 287 7.15 -20.14 3.51
N VAL A 288 6.56 -20.46 4.66
CA VAL A 288 6.69 -21.79 5.29
C VAL A 288 5.61 -22.76 4.80
N GLY A 289 4.52 -22.26 4.20
CA GLY A 289 3.40 -23.08 3.70
C GLY A 289 2.52 -23.64 4.83
N LEU A 290 2.52 -23.00 5.99
CA LEU A 290 1.84 -23.50 7.18
C LEU A 290 0.40 -22.95 7.22
N GLY A 291 -0.58 -23.81 6.93
CA GLY A 291 -2.01 -23.45 7.02
C GLY A 291 -2.67 -23.05 5.69
N ARG A 292 -1.95 -23.05 4.57
CA ARG A 292 -2.50 -22.73 3.24
C ARG A 292 -1.98 -23.70 2.17
N ALA A 293 -2.81 -23.98 1.16
CA ALA A 293 -2.48 -24.90 0.07
C ALA A 293 -1.59 -24.26 -1.01
N GLU A 294 -1.74 -22.95 -1.24
CA GLU A 294 -0.95 -22.17 -2.19
C GLU A 294 -0.52 -20.84 -1.55
N PRO A 295 0.72 -20.39 -1.79
CA PRO A 295 1.18 -19.08 -1.33
C PRO A 295 0.45 -17.95 -2.09
N SER A 296 0.57 -16.72 -1.58
CA SER A 296 0.04 -15.54 -2.26
C SER A 296 0.61 -15.44 -3.68
N ARG A 297 -0.18 -14.86 -4.60
CA ARG A 297 0.18 -14.67 -6.01
C ARG A 297 1.59 -14.11 -6.17
N TYR A 298 1.96 -13.10 -5.40
CA TYR A 298 3.27 -12.44 -5.52
C TYR A 298 4.45 -13.33 -5.09
N VAL A 299 4.23 -14.23 -4.13
CA VAL A 299 5.23 -15.20 -3.69
C VAL A 299 5.29 -16.38 -4.66
N ALA A 300 4.13 -16.86 -5.14
CA ALA A 300 4.04 -17.88 -6.18
C ALA A 300 4.73 -17.43 -7.48
N ASP A 301 4.52 -16.18 -7.90
CA ASP A 301 5.11 -15.62 -9.12
C ASP A 301 6.66 -15.61 -9.04
N LEU A 302 7.24 -15.43 -7.84
CA LEU A 302 8.70 -15.51 -7.65
C LEU A 302 9.22 -16.94 -7.52
N PHE A 303 8.64 -17.75 -6.62
CA PHE A 303 9.24 -19.02 -6.20
C PHE A 303 8.67 -20.26 -6.88
N GLU A 304 7.41 -20.24 -7.32
CA GLU A 304 6.76 -21.39 -7.95
C GLU A 304 6.76 -21.27 -9.47
N LYS A 305 6.32 -20.12 -10.00
CA LYS A 305 6.24 -19.88 -11.45
C LYS A 305 7.56 -19.37 -12.04
N GLY A 306 8.44 -18.81 -11.22
CA GLY A 306 9.73 -18.26 -11.65
C GLY A 306 9.57 -17.19 -12.72
N GLU A 307 8.61 -16.29 -12.54
CA GLU A 307 8.23 -15.28 -13.53
C GLU A 307 9.42 -14.31 -13.75
N PRO A 308 9.99 -14.22 -14.97
CA PRO A 308 11.24 -13.49 -15.18
C PRO A 308 11.14 -12.00 -14.87
N VAL A 309 9.97 -11.40 -15.12
CA VAL A 309 9.74 -9.96 -14.87
C VAL A 309 9.66 -9.68 -13.37
N ALA A 310 9.03 -10.55 -12.59
CA ALA A 310 9.00 -10.44 -11.13
C ALA A 310 10.42 -10.49 -10.54
N TRP A 311 11.24 -11.47 -10.96
CA TRP A 311 12.64 -11.56 -10.53
C TRP A 311 13.47 -10.34 -10.93
N LEU A 312 13.28 -9.84 -12.15
CA LEU A 312 13.95 -8.65 -12.64
C LEU A 312 13.56 -7.41 -11.82
N SER A 313 12.28 -7.29 -11.44
CA SER A 313 11.76 -6.21 -10.59
C SER A 313 12.39 -6.25 -9.20
N ILE A 314 12.47 -7.43 -8.57
CA ILE A 314 13.19 -7.61 -7.31
C ILE A 314 14.68 -7.29 -7.45
N GLY A 315 15.30 -7.69 -8.57
CA GLY A 315 16.68 -7.34 -8.88
C GLY A 315 16.91 -5.83 -8.92
N VAL A 316 16.02 -5.07 -9.55
CA VAL A 316 16.06 -3.59 -9.56
C VAL A 316 15.97 -3.03 -8.15
N VAL A 317 15.03 -3.51 -7.34
CA VAL A 317 14.87 -3.09 -5.93
C VAL A 317 16.17 -3.34 -5.15
N LEU A 318 16.74 -4.54 -5.25
CA LEU A 318 17.98 -4.90 -4.56
C LEU A 318 19.16 -4.03 -5.00
N VAL A 319 19.33 -3.78 -6.32
CA VAL A 319 20.40 -2.93 -6.84
C VAL A 319 20.29 -1.51 -6.29
N VAL A 320 19.07 -0.94 -6.27
CA VAL A 320 18.83 0.40 -5.72
C VAL A 320 19.09 0.41 -4.20
N SER A 321 18.57 -0.56 -3.46
CA SER A 321 18.77 -0.65 -2.01
C SER A 321 20.25 -0.81 -1.63
N VAL A 322 20.99 -1.68 -2.32
CA VAL A 322 22.43 -1.85 -2.12
C VAL A 322 23.19 -0.58 -2.50
N GLY A 323 22.84 0.06 -3.62
CA GLY A 323 23.44 1.32 -4.04
C GLY A 323 23.26 2.42 -2.99
N LEU A 324 22.06 2.54 -2.41
CA LEU A 324 21.78 3.47 -1.31
C LEU A 324 22.54 3.09 -0.04
N ALA A 325 22.59 1.82 0.33
CA ALA A 325 23.33 1.36 1.51
C ALA A 325 24.84 1.64 1.40
N VAL A 326 25.44 1.39 0.23
CA VAL A 326 26.84 1.73 -0.05
C VAL A 326 27.06 3.24 0.00
N THR A 327 26.11 4.02 -0.51
CA THR A 327 26.17 5.50 -0.45
C THR A 327 26.15 6.00 0.99
N ILE A 328 25.32 5.41 1.86
CA ILE A 328 25.28 5.72 3.29
C ILE A 328 26.60 5.31 3.96
N ALA A 329 27.06 4.07 3.75
CA ALA A 329 28.26 3.54 4.39
C ALA A 329 29.56 4.26 3.96
N SER A 330 29.59 4.83 2.75
CA SER A 330 30.73 5.61 2.25
C SER A 330 30.66 7.10 2.61
N SER A 331 29.56 7.56 3.20
CA SER A 331 29.40 8.95 3.59
C SER A 331 30.18 9.25 4.87
N LYS A 332 31.09 10.21 4.78
CA LYS A 332 31.88 10.70 5.93
C LYS A 332 31.00 11.33 7.00
N ARG A 333 29.86 11.90 6.62
CA ARG A 333 28.99 12.64 7.54
C ARG A 333 28.32 11.73 8.57
N TYR A 334 27.94 10.52 8.18
CA TYR A 334 27.39 9.54 9.12
C TYR A 334 28.48 8.81 9.92
N ALA A 335 29.73 8.79 9.43
CA ALA A 335 30.86 8.23 10.17
C ALA A 335 31.32 9.14 11.33
N ASP A 336 31.15 10.47 11.20
CA ASP A 336 31.57 11.44 12.21
C ASP A 336 30.54 11.60 13.37
N ASP A 337 29.26 11.25 13.18
CA ASP A 337 28.23 11.31 14.23
C ASP A 337 28.27 10.11 15.20
N GLU A 338 29.03 9.05 14.89
CA GLU A 338 29.27 7.89 15.78
C GLU A 338 30.51 8.06 16.69
N ALA A 339 31.28 9.15 16.55
CA ALA A 339 32.52 9.44 17.29
C ALA A 339 32.36 10.52 18.37
#